data_AF-A0A7V3FTR3-F1
#
_entry.id   AF-A0A7V3FTR3-F1
#
_cell.length_a   1.000
_cell.length_b   1.000
_cell.length_c   1.000
_cell.angle_alpha   90.00
_cell.angle_beta   90.00
_cell.angle_gamma   90.00
#
_symmetry.space_group_name_H-M   'P 1'
#
loop_
_entity.id
_entity.type
_entity.pdbx_description
1 polymer ?
#
loop_
_entity_poly.entity_id
_entity_poly.type
_entity_poly.pdbx_seq_one_letter_code
_entity_poly.pdbx_strand_id
1 'polypeptide(L)' 'MELEKFRYDNKIVKMFAYATILWSLVGMLAGLLAALQLVIPALNFDIPYTSFGRVRPIHTNAI' A
#
# COMPACT_ATOMS: atom_id res chain seq x y z
N MET A 1 -24.95 6.28 42.62
CA MET A 1 -24.17 6.80 41.47
C MET A 1 -24.50 5.92 40.29
N GLU A 2 -25.20 6.45 39.29
CA GLU A 2 -25.44 5.74 38.03
C GLU A 2 -24.11 5.62 37.26
N LEU A 3 -23.83 4.44 36.71
CA LEU A 3 -22.64 4.21 35.89
C LEU A 3 -22.89 4.75 34.48
N GLU A 4 -22.21 5.84 34.12
CA GLU A 4 -22.26 6.38 32.76
C GLU A 4 -21.69 5.37 31.76
N LYS A 5 -22.45 5.10 30.68
CA LYS A 5 -22.02 4.22 29.58
C LYS A 5 -21.65 5.07 28.37
N PHE A 6 -20.38 5.04 27.99
CA PHE A 6 -19.87 5.70 26.79
C PHE A 6 -19.67 4.70 25.66
N ARG A 7 -19.86 5.14 24.41
CA ARG A 7 -19.60 4.35 23.20
C ARG A 7 -18.83 5.18 22.18
N TYR A 8 -17.70 4.64 21.72
CA TYR A 8 -16.91 5.26 20.66
C TYR A 8 -17.52 4.99 19.28
N ASP A 9 -17.43 5.97 18.38
CA ASP A 9 -17.68 5.75 16.96
C ASP A 9 -16.43 5.16 16.29
N ASN A 10 -16.44 3.84 16.14
CA ASN A 10 -15.36 3.09 15.49
C ASN A 10 -15.56 2.92 13.98
N LYS A 11 -16.54 3.58 13.37
CA LYS A 11 -16.83 3.41 11.94
C LYS A 11 -15.63 3.83 11.08
N ILE A 12 -15.09 5.02 11.32
CA ILE A 12 -13.94 5.56 10.57
C ILE A 12 -12.69 4.73 10.86
N VAL A 13 -12.44 4.38 12.12
CA VAL A 13 -11.30 3.53 12.53
C VAL A 13 -11.31 2.21 11.76
N LYS A 14 -12.46 1.55 11.68
CA LYS A 14 -12.62 0.29 10.95
C LYS A 14 -12.38 0.47 9.44
N MET A 15 -12.89 1.55 8.85
CA MET A 15 -12.66 1.85 7.43
C MET A 15 -11.18 2.09 7.12
N PHE A 16 -10.48 2.84 7.97
CA PHE A 16 -9.04 3.05 7.82
C PHE A 16 -8.24 1.78 8.05
N ALA A 17 -8.64 0.91 8.99
CA ALA A 17 -7.99 -0.38 9.17
C ALA A 17 -8.02 -1.23 7.88
N TYR A 18 -9.18 -1.27 7.20
CA TYR A 18 -9.28 -1.93 5.89
C TYR A 18 -8.44 -1.23 4.81
N ALA A 19 -8.45 0.10 4.77
CA ALA A 19 -7.62 0.86 3.83
C ALA A 19 -6.12 0.61 4.04
N THR A 20 -5.65 0.55 5.29
CA THR A 20 -4.26 0.25 5.63
C THR A 20 -3.83 -1.11 5.10
N ILE A 21 -4.65 -2.15 5.28
CA ILE A 21 -4.34 -3.50 4.77
C ILE A 21 -4.26 -3.49 3.25
N LEU A 22 -5.21 -2.83 2.59
CA LEU A 22 -5.26 -2.72 1.13
C LEU A 22 -4.01 -2.01 0.58
N TRP A 23 -3.69 -0.83 1.11
CA TRP A 23 -2.53 -0.07 0.64
C TRP A 23 -1.21 -0.73 1.01
N SER A 24 -1.12 -1.39 2.17
CA SER A 24 0.04 -2.21 2.52
C SER A 24 0.29 -3.30 1.48
N LEU A 25 -0.76 -3.99 1.03
CA LEU A 25 -0.62 -5.02 -0.01
C LEU A 25 -0.16 -4.41 -1.35
N VAL A 26 -0.78 -3.31 -1.79
CA VAL A 26 -0.43 -2.64 -3.05
C VAL A 26 1.02 -2.12 -3.02
N GLY A 27 1.41 -1.43 -1.95
CA GLY A 27 2.75 -0.87 -1.78
C GLY A 27 3.82 -1.96 -1.72
N MET A 28 3.57 -3.07 -1.02
CA MET A 28 4.51 -4.19 -0.94
C MET A 28 4.65 -4.94 -2.26
N LEU A 29 3.57 -5.13 -3.02
CA LEU A 29 3.64 -5.74 -4.36
C LEU A 29 4.42 -4.86 -5.36
N ALA A 30 4.21 -3.54 -5.32
CA ALA A 30 5.01 -2.61 -6.12
C ALA A 30 6.49 -2.62 -5.72
N GLY A 31 6.78 -2.71 -4.42
CA GLY A 31 8.14 -2.85 -3.89
C GLY A 31 8.81 -4.16 -4.33
N LEU A 32 8.08 -5.27 -4.27
CA LEU A 32 8.56 -6.57 -4.75
C LEU A 32 8.88 -6.53 -6.25
N LEU A 33 7.99 -5.96 -7.06
CA LEU A 33 8.24 -5.77 -8.49
C LEU A 33 9.50 -4.91 -8.73
N ALA A 34 9.62 -3.78 -8.05
CA ALA A 34 10.78 -2.90 -8.17
C ALA A 34 12.09 -3.61 -7.77
N ALA A 35 12.07 -4.43 -6.72
CA ALA A 35 13.22 -5.23 -6.30
C ALA A 35 13.60 -6.27 -7.38
N LEU A 36 12.63 -6.96 -7.98
CA LEU A 36 12.87 -7.91 -9.06
C LEU A 36 13.40 -7.22 -10.33
N GLN A 37 12.97 -6.00 -10.63
CA GLN A 37 13.46 -5.22 -11.77
C GLN A 37 14.95 -4.85 -11.67
N LEU A 38 15.50 -4.74 -10.45
CA LEU A 38 16.93 -4.53 -10.24
C LEU A 38 17.77 -5.76 -10.61
N VAL A 39 17.23 -6.95 -10.38
CA VAL A 39 17.92 -8.22 -10.65
C VAL A 39 17.64 -8.72 -12.07
N ILE A 40 16.41 -8.53 -12.55
CA ILE A 40 15.90 -9.01 -13.84
C ILE A 40 15.31 -7.82 -14.61
N PRO A 41 16.13 -7.08 -15.39
CA PRO A 41 15.68 -5.89 -16.11
C PRO A 41 14.52 -6.13 -17.09
N ALA A 42 14.34 -7.35 -17.58
CA ALA A 42 13.22 -7.72 -18.45
C ALA A 42 11.85 -7.50 -17.80
N LEU A 43 11.76 -7.47 -16.46
CA LEU A 43 10.53 -7.18 -15.72
C LEU A 43 10.12 -5.71 -15.74
N ASN A 44 10.83 -4.85 -16.48
CA ASN A 44 10.32 -3.54 -16.88
C ASN A 44 9.26 -3.65 -17.99
N PHE A 45 9.13 -4.82 -18.64
CA PHE A 45 8.16 -5.17 -19.68
C PHE A 45 8.22 -4.30 -20.95
N ASP A 46 9.27 -3.49 -21.12
CA ASP A 46 9.40 -2.51 -22.21
C ASP A 46 8.21 -1.55 -22.33
N ILE A 47 7.48 -1.35 -21.22
CA ILE A 47 6.31 -0.48 -21.15
C ILE A 47 6.65 0.71 -20.25
N PRO A 48 6.37 1.96 -20.66
CA PRO A 48 6.75 3.14 -19.90
C PRO A 48 6.22 3.13 -18.45
N TYR A 49 4.98 2.67 -18.23
CA TYR A 49 4.31 2.70 -16.92
C TYR A 49 4.92 1.72 -15.91
N THR A 50 5.50 0.62 -16.39
CA THR A 50 6.10 -0.43 -15.54
C THR A 50 7.60 -0.27 -15.38
N SER A 51 8.21 0.77 -15.95
CA SER A 51 9.64 1.04 -15.74
C SER A 51 9.96 1.27 -14.26
N PHE A 52 11.13 0.79 -13.81
CA PHE A 52 11.61 0.90 -12.43
C PHE A 52 11.54 2.32 -11.88
N GLY A 53 11.90 3.31 -12.70
CA GLY A 53 11.83 4.73 -12.33
C GLY A 53 10.41 5.23 -12.01
N ARG A 54 9.37 4.61 -12.58
CA ARG A 54 7.96 4.94 -12.32
C ARG A 54 7.31 4.05 -11.28
N VAL A 55 7.70 2.77 -11.20
CA VAL A 55 7.19 1.83 -10.18
C VAL A 55 7.72 2.17 -8.79
N ARG A 56 8.97 2.63 -8.66
CA ARG A 56 9.58 2.97 -7.37
C ARG A 56 8.81 4.06 -6.60
N PRO A 57 8.42 5.20 -7.20
CA PRO A 57 7.56 6.18 -6.54
C PRO A 57 6.19 5.65 -6.13
N ILE A 58 5.65 4.64 -6.82
CA ILE A 58 4.38 4.00 -6.41
C ILE A 58 4.60 3.25 -5.11
N HIS A 59 5.69 2.48 -4.99
CA HIS A 59 6.04 1.81 -3.74
C HIS A 59 6.17 2.81 -2.57
N THR A 60 6.94 3.90 -2.74
CA THR A 60 7.24 4.84 -1.64
C THR A 60 6.10 5.77 -1.24
N ASN A 61 5.10 5.98 -2.09
CA ASN A 61 3.92 6.81 -1.76
C ASN A 61 2.72 5.98 -1.29
N ALA A 62 2.66 4.70 -1.68
CA ALA A 62 1.59 3.79 -1.28
C ALA A 62 1.79 3.20 0.13
N ILE A 63 3.00 3.35 0.69
CA ILE A 63 3.36 2.99 2.07
C ILE A 63 3.86 4.24 2.79
#